data_AF-A0A932LJW1-F1
#
_entry.id   AF-A0A932LJW1-F1
#
_cell.length_a   1.000
_cell.length_b   1.000
_cell.length_c   1.000
_cell.angle_alpha   90.00
_cell.angle_beta   90.00
_cell.angle_gamma   90.00
#
_symmetry.space_group_name_H-M   'P 1'
#
loop_
_entity.id
_entity.type
_entity.pdbx_description
1 polymer ?
#
loop_
_entity_poly.entity_id
_entity_poly.type
_entity_poly.pdbx_seq_one_letter_code
_entity_poly.pdbx_strand_id
1 'polypeptide(L)'
;MRGVQYVVDEKGHPRAVLIDLKRHASLWEDLQDLMVCRQRRKEPRRTLAESNRGCASSGNSGDWLQHRVRKLSREGIEALRLP
;
A
#
# COMPACT_ATOMS: atom_id res chain seq x y z
N MET A 1 -4.09 -24.53 10.73
CA MET A 1 -5.24 -24.28 9.83
C MET A 1 -4.97 -22.99 9.04
N ARG A 2 -5.02 -23.02 7.70
CA ARG A 2 -4.78 -21.84 6.86
C ARG A 2 -6.10 -21.11 6.65
N GLY A 3 -6.30 -19.98 7.30
CA GLY A 3 -7.52 -19.16 7.20
C GLY A 3 -7.29 -17.75 7.72
N VAL A 4 -8.31 -16.91 7.56
CA VAL A 4 -8.36 -15.54 8.11
C VAL A 4 -8.74 -15.63 9.59
N GLN A 5 -7.99 -14.96 10.46
CA GLN A 5 -8.24 -14.97 11.90
C GLN A 5 -9.15 -13.81 12.29
N TYR A 6 -10.18 -14.07 13.08
CA TYR A 6 -11.14 -13.06 13.51
C TYR A 6 -11.05 -12.83 15.02
N VAL A 7 -11.17 -11.57 15.42
CA VAL A 7 -11.45 -11.18 16.80
C VAL A 7 -12.96 -11.07 16.92
N VAL A 8 -13.55 -11.82 17.84
CA VAL A 8 -14.99 -11.86 18.09
C VAL A 8 -15.34 -11.12 19.37
N ASP A 9 -16.55 -10.56 19.45
CA ASP A 9 -17.09 -10.02 20.69
C ASP A 9 -17.60 -11.12 21.64
N GLU A 10 -18.06 -10.73 22.82
CA GLU A 10 -18.58 -11.64 23.85
C GLU A 10 -19.76 -12.50 23.38
N LYS A 11 -20.47 -12.05 22.34
CA LYS A 11 -21.60 -12.78 21.73
C LYS A 11 -21.15 -13.65 20.56
N GLY A 12 -19.87 -13.69 20.24
CA GLY A 12 -19.29 -14.45 19.15
C GLY A 12 -19.36 -13.76 17.78
N HIS A 13 -19.73 -12.47 17.71
CA HIS A 13 -19.76 -11.77 16.42
C HIS A 13 -18.37 -11.22 16.04
N PRO A 14 -17.90 -11.42 14.80
CA PRO A 14 -16.61 -10.90 14.35
C PRO A 14 -16.60 -9.37 14.35
N ARG A 15 -15.60 -8.78 15.02
CA ARG A 15 -15.38 -7.33 15.12
C ARG A 15 -14.13 -6.86 14.40
N ALA A 16 -13.09 -7.69 14.36
CA ALA A 16 -11.87 -7.38 13.65
C ALA A 16 -11.28 -8.63 12.99
N VAL A 17 -10.33 -8.40 12.09
CA VAL A 17 -9.59 -9.45 11.40
C VAL A 17 -8.10 -9.24 11.62
N LEU A 18 -7.40 -10.31 11.97
CA LEU A 18 -5.94 -10.33 12.02
C LEU A 18 -5.41 -10.82 10.67
N ILE A 19 -4.73 -9.91 9.97
CA ILE A 19 -4.14 -10.15 8.65
C ILE A 19 -2.63 -10.23 8.79
N ASP A 20 -2.06 -11.37 8.37
CA ASP A 20 -0.61 -11.50 8.28
C ASP A 20 -0.06 -10.62 7.15
N LEU A 21 0.77 -9.64 7.51
CA LEU A 21 1.34 -8.67 6.57
C LEU A 21 2.22 -9.31 5.49
N LYS A 22 3.01 -10.33 5.83
CA LYS A 22 3.93 -10.99 4.88
C LYS A 22 3.16 -11.83 3.89
N ARG A 23 2.15 -12.56 4.36
CA ARG A 23 1.30 -13.41 3.52
C ARG A 23 0.37 -12.61 2.63
N HIS A 24 -0.10 -11.46 3.09
CA HIS A 24 -1.10 -10.64 2.40
C HIS A 24 -0.54 -9.29 1.94
N ALA A 25 0.76 -9.22 1.63
CA ALA A 25 1.42 -7.98 1.21
C ALA A 25 0.71 -7.28 0.04
N SER A 26 0.23 -8.04 -0.95
CA SER A 26 -0.50 -7.48 -2.10
C SER A 26 -1.83 -6.82 -1.71
N LEU A 27 -2.56 -7.40 -0.75
CA LEU A 27 -3.80 -6.80 -0.24
C LEU A 27 -3.52 -5.47 0.45
N TRP A 28 -2.39 -5.36 1.14
CA TRP A 28 -1.97 -4.11 1.77
C TRP A 28 -1.57 -3.05 0.75
N GLU A 29 -0.92 -3.43 -0.35
CA GLU A 29 -0.64 -2.53 -1.47
C GLU A 29 -1.94 -1.98 -2.08
N ASP A 30 -2.92 -2.83 -2.36
CA ASP A 30 -4.22 -2.42 -2.89
C ASP A 30 -4.95 -1.44 -1.94
N LEU A 31 -4.94 -1.73 -0.64
CA LEU A 31 -5.56 -0.87 0.37
C LEU A 31 -4.87 0.51 0.42
N GLN A 32 -3.54 0.54 0.37
CA GLN A 32 -2.77 1.77 0.34
C GLN A 32 -3.05 2.58 -0.93
N ASP A 33 -3.07 1.94 -2.08
CA ASP A 33 -3.36 2.59 -3.36
C ASP A 33 -4.76 3.21 -3.36
N LEU A 34 -5.77 2.51 -2.82
CA LEU A 34 -7.11 3.05 -2.65
C LEU A 34 -7.13 4.27 -1.72
N MET A 35 -6.42 4.24 -0.60
CA MET A 35 -6.33 5.37 0.32
C MET A 35 -5.69 6.59 -0.34
N VAL A 36 -4.58 6.39 -1.04
CA VAL A 36 -3.91 7.45 -1.81
C VAL A 36 -4.83 7.99 -2.91
N CYS A 37 -5.48 7.12 -3.68
CA CYS A 37 -6.43 7.55 -4.71
C CYS A 37 -7.58 8.39 -4.14
N ARG A 38 -8.10 8.02 -2.96
CA ARG A 38 -9.16 8.80 -2.29
C ARG A 38 -8.66 10.16 -1.84
N GLN A 39 -7.47 10.24 -1.25
CA GLN A 39 -6.86 11.50 -0.84
C GLN A 39 -6.65 12.45 -2.04
N ARG A 40 -6.22 11.89 -3.17
CA ARG A 40 -5.89 12.64 -4.39
C ARG A 40 -7.07 12.84 -5.34
N ARG A 41 -8.29 12.49 -4.94
CA ARG A 41 -9.49 12.55 -5.80
C ARG A 41 -9.77 13.94 -6.38
N LYS A 42 -9.38 15.00 -5.67
CA LYS A 42 -9.58 16.40 -6.08
C LYS A 42 -8.42 16.96 -6.92
N GLU A 43 -7.33 16.21 -7.08
CA GLU A 43 -6.22 16.66 -7.92
C GLU A 43 -6.66 16.71 -9.39
N PRO A 44 -6.20 17.72 -10.16
CA PRO A 44 -6.46 17.77 -11.59
C PRO A 44 -5.94 16.50 -12.27
N ARG A 45 -6.76 15.92 -13.16
CA ARG A 45 -6.31 14.79 -13.98
C ARG A 45 -5.20 15.27 -14.91
N ARG A 46 -4.13 14.49 -14.98
CA ARG A 46 -3.07 14.68 -15.96
C ARG A 46 -3.20 13.64 -17.05
N THR A 47 -2.92 14.04 -18.28
CA THR A 47 -2.87 13.14 -19.42
C THR A 47 -1.59 12.31 -19.39
N LEU A 48 -1.60 11.17 -20.08
CA LEU A 48 -0.40 10.33 -20.21
C LEU A 48 0.75 11.09 -20.92
N ALA A 49 0.43 11.93 -21.91
CA ALA A 49 1.41 12.76 -22.60
C ALA A 49 2.07 13.81 -21.67
N GLU A 50 1.32 14.39 -20.73
CA GLU A 50 1.89 15.26 -19.69
C GLU A 50 2.79 14.49 -18.72
N SER A 51 2.40 13.28 -18.32
CA SER A 51 3.20 12.44 -17.44
C SER A 51 4.52 12.00 -18.09
N ASN A 52 4.48 11.60 -19.36
CA ASN A 52 5.66 11.10 -20.08
C ASN A 52 6.71 12.19 -20.34
N ARG A 53 6.29 13.46 -20.46
CA ARG A 53 7.22 14.60 -20.61
C ARG A 53 8.15 14.77 -19.41
N GLY A 54 7.70 14.45 -18.20
CA GLY A 54 8.54 14.49 -16.99
C GLY A 54 9.42 13.24 -16.83
N CYS A 55 8.96 12.08 -17.30
CA CYS A 55 9.71 10.83 -17.21
C CYS A 55 10.86 10.73 -18.23
N ALA A 56 10.78 11.41 -19.38
CA ALA A 56 11.84 11.41 -20.38
C ALA A 56 13.19 11.96 -19.85
N SER A 57 13.17 12.77 -18.79
CA SER A 57 14.36 13.31 -18.12
C SER A 57 14.89 12.47 -16.95
N SER A 58 14.14 11.47 -16.47
CA SER A 58 14.53 10.64 -15.32
C SER A 58 14.70 9.20 -15.78
N GLY A 59 15.95 8.77 -15.92
CA GLY A 59 16.33 7.46 -16.44
C GLY A 59 15.57 6.27 -15.83
N ASN A 60 15.30 5.31 -16.72
CA ASN A 60 14.83 3.94 -16.54
C ASN A 60 13.67 3.71 -15.54
N SER A 61 12.45 3.62 -16.09
CA SER A 61 11.17 3.40 -15.40
C SER A 61 11.09 2.13 -14.54
N GLY A 62 12.06 1.22 -14.62
CA GLY A 62 12.13 0.01 -13.79
C GLY A 62 12.72 0.23 -12.38
N ASP A 63 13.50 1.30 -12.19
CA ASP A 63 14.25 1.54 -10.95
C ASP A 63 13.36 2.18 -9.87
N TRP A 64 12.37 2.99 -10.29
CA TRP A 64 11.43 3.67 -9.39
C TRP A 64 10.48 2.73 -8.64
N LEU A 65 10.03 1.64 -9.27
CA LEU A 65 9.16 0.66 -8.62
C LEU A 65 9.95 -0.14 -7.57
N GLN A 66 11.17 -0.58 -7.89
CA GLN A 66 12.02 -1.30 -6.95
C GLN A 66 12.49 -0.43 -5.77
N HIS A 67 12.84 0.83 -6.03
CA HIS A 67 13.25 1.77 -4.97
C HIS A 67 12.08 2.12 -4.05
N ARG A 68 10.85 2.26 -4.57
CA ARG A 68 9.67 2.61 -3.76
C ARG A 68 9.16 1.45 -2.91
N VAL A 69 9.11 0.23 -3.44
CA VAL A 69 8.75 -0.97 -2.67
C VAL A 69 9.75 -1.21 -1.53
N ARG A 70 11.06 -1.05 -1.80
CA ARG A 70 12.10 -1.14 -0.76
C ARG A 70 11.98 -0.05 0.31
N LYS A 71 11.68 1.19 -0.09
CA LYS A 71 11.51 2.32 0.84
C LYS A 71 10.28 2.14 1.74
N LEU A 72 9.13 1.76 1.17
CA LEU A 72 7.89 1.53 1.93
C LEU A 72 8.00 0.31 2.87
N SER A 73 8.72 -0.74 2.48
CA SER A 73 8.99 -1.88 3.37
C SER A 73 9.88 -1.50 4.55
N ARG A 74 10.90 -0.65 4.34
CA ARG A 74 11.75 -0.15 5.43
C ARG A 74 11.01 0.80 6.37
N GLU A 75 10.34 1.80 5.81
CA GLU A 75 9.62 2.82 6.58
C GLU A 75 8.39 2.22 7.29
N GLY A 76 7.69 1.27 6.67
CA GLY A 76 6.56 0.57 7.29
C GLY A 76 6.99 -0.37 8.43
N ILE A 77 8.15 -1.03 8.32
CA ILE A 77 8.70 -1.89 9.38
C ILE A 77 9.32 -1.03 10.51
N GLU A 78 9.94 0.11 10.20
CA GLU A 78 10.45 1.05 11.22
C GLU A 78 9.32 1.78 11.95
N ALA A 79 8.24 2.15 11.27
CA ALA A 79 7.06 2.76 11.90
C ALA A 79 6.31 1.81 12.86
N LEU A 80 6.42 0.49 12.64
CA LEU A 80 5.93 -0.55 13.54
C LEU A 80 6.89 -0.87 14.69
N ARG A 81 8.08 -0.25 14.70
CA ARG A 81 9.09 -0.34 15.75
C ARG A 81 9.17 0.98 16.51
N LEU A 82 8.07 1.37 17.13
CA LEU A 82 8.10 2.32 18.25
C LEU A 82 8.20 1.52 19.57
N PRO A 83 8.85 2.09 20.61
CA PRO A 83 9.09 1.41 21.89
C PRO A 83 7.79 1.01 22.62
#